data_AF-A0A7S4PPQ2-F1
#
_entry.id   AF-A0A7S4PPQ2-F1
#
_cell.length_a   1.000
_cell.length_b   1.000
_cell.length_c   1.000
_cell.angle_alpha   90.00
_cell.angle_beta   90.00
_cell.angle_gamma   90.00
#
_symmetry.space_group_name_H-M   'P 1'
#
loop_
_entity.id
_entity.type
_entity.pdbx_description
1 polymer ?
#
loop_
_entity_poly.entity_id
_entity_poly.type
_entity_poly.pdbx_seq_one_letter_code
_entity_poly.pdbx_strand_id
1 'polypeptide(L)'
;QLYEGTFDEARFSAWVEGRTGYPMVDACMRALHASGWINFRMRAMLVSFACYFLWLDWRRLTPAMARLFLDYEPGIHFPQFQMQAGTTGINANRIYSPAKQVMDHDPHGVFIRKYVPELEMVPD
;
A
#
# COMPACT_ATOMS: atom_id res chain seq x y z
N GLN A 1 14.92 13.51 2.76
CA GLN A 1 14.18 14.79 2.71
C GLN A 1 12.72 14.46 2.95
N LEU A 2 12.13 14.95 4.04
CA LEU A 2 10.68 14.86 4.26
C LEU A 2 10.02 15.86 3.31
N TYR A 3 8.93 15.47 2.65
CA TYR A 3 8.18 16.34 1.75
C TYR A 3 7.59 17.52 2.54
N GLU A 4 7.98 18.76 2.20
CA GLU A 4 7.53 20.00 2.83
C GLU A 4 6.30 20.63 2.15
N GLY A 5 5.72 19.94 1.16
CA GLY A 5 4.50 20.39 0.48
C GLY A 5 3.23 20.18 1.32
N THR A 6 2.16 20.90 0.97
CA THR A 6 0.83 20.68 1.56
C THR A 6 0.39 19.25 1.32
N PHE A 7 -0.10 18.59 2.36
CA PHE A 7 -0.55 17.20 2.29
C PHE A 7 -1.71 17.06 1.30
N ASP A 8 -1.55 16.17 0.32
CA ASP A 8 -2.56 15.92 -0.71
C ASP A 8 -3.63 14.96 -0.18
N GLU A 9 -4.68 15.54 0.41
CA GLU A 9 -5.82 14.80 0.98
C GLU A 9 -6.55 13.96 -0.09
N ALA A 10 -6.56 14.40 -1.36
CA ALA A 10 -7.23 13.67 -2.44
C ALA A 10 -6.48 12.38 -2.78
N ARG A 11 -5.14 12.44 -2.92
CA ARG A 11 -4.30 11.25 -3.10
C ARG A 11 -4.38 10.32 -1.90
N PHE A 12 -4.41 10.88 -0.69
CA PHE A 12 -4.54 10.09 0.53
C PHE A 12 -5.88 9.34 0.59
N SER A 13 -7.00 10.02 0.34
CA SER A 13 -8.34 9.40 0.29
C SER A 13 -8.40 8.32 -0.80
N ALA A 14 -7.90 8.60 -2.01
CA ALA A 14 -7.86 7.63 -3.09
C ALA A 14 -7.04 6.38 -2.71
N TRP A 15 -5.92 6.55 -2.01
CA TRP A 15 -5.12 5.43 -1.51
C TRP A 15 -5.83 4.67 -0.39
N VAL A 16 -6.35 5.36 0.63
CA VAL A 16 -7.05 4.72 1.76
C VAL A 16 -8.23 3.90 1.26
N GLU A 17 -8.94 4.37 0.24
CA GLU A 17 -10.17 3.75 -0.25
C GLU A 17 -9.95 2.77 -1.41
N GLY A 18 -8.70 2.58 -1.86
CA GLY A 18 -8.36 1.67 -2.96
C GLY A 18 -8.95 2.09 -4.31
N ARG A 19 -8.76 3.36 -4.67
CA ARG A 19 -9.15 3.98 -5.96
C ARG A 19 -8.00 4.77 -6.59
N THR A 20 -6.79 4.25 -6.50
CA THR A 20 -5.58 4.88 -7.06
C THR A 20 -5.46 4.69 -8.57
N GLY A 21 -6.16 3.71 -9.14
CA GLY A 21 -6.00 3.31 -10.54
C GLY A 21 -4.85 2.32 -10.74
N TYR A 22 -4.19 1.87 -9.66
CA TYR A 22 -3.17 0.82 -9.70
C TYR A 22 -3.78 -0.48 -9.16
N PRO A 23 -4.11 -1.47 -10.02
CA PRO A 23 -4.95 -2.61 -9.64
C PRO A 23 -4.45 -3.39 -8.42
N MET A 24 -3.16 -3.66 -8.34
CA MET A 24 -2.57 -4.38 -7.20
C MET A 24 -2.60 -3.59 -5.89
N VAL A 25 -2.43 -2.26 -5.96
CA VAL A 25 -2.54 -1.36 -4.78
C VAL A 25 -3.99 -1.31 -4.32
N ASP A 26 -4.92 -1.11 -5.25
CA ASP A 26 -6.34 -1.02 -4.97
C ASP A 26 -6.89 -2.34 -4.41
N ALA A 27 -6.49 -3.47 -5.00
CA ALA A 27 -6.83 -4.80 -4.49
C ALA A 27 -6.31 -5.03 -3.06
N CYS A 28 -5.07 -4.65 -2.76
CA CYS A 28 -4.50 -4.80 -1.42
C CYS A 28 -5.24 -3.95 -0.37
N MET A 29 -5.57 -2.69 -0.69
CA MET A 29 -6.32 -1.83 0.22
C MET A 29 -7.73 -2.35 0.46
N ARG A 30 -8.43 -2.76 -0.61
CA ARG A 30 -9.78 -3.34 -0.50
C ARG A 30 -9.78 -4.68 0.24
N ALA A 31 -8.76 -5.52 0.04
CA ALA A 31 -8.58 -6.75 0.80
C ALA A 31 -8.35 -6.48 2.29
N LEU A 32 -7.54 -5.48 2.62
CA LEU A 32 -7.31 -5.04 3.98
C LEU A 32 -8.60 -4.53 4.63
N HIS A 33 -9.41 -3.71 3.95
CA HIS A 33 -10.72 -3.28 4.47
C HIS A 33 -11.67 -4.46 4.71
N ALA A 34 -11.70 -5.43 3.80
CA ALA A 34 -12.65 -6.54 3.87
C ALA A 34 -12.29 -7.59 4.94
N SER A 35 -11.00 -7.83 5.16
CA SER A 35 -10.51 -8.95 5.99
C SER A 35 -9.72 -8.52 7.23
N GLY A 36 -9.28 -7.27 7.28
CA GLY A 36 -8.38 -6.75 8.31
C GLY A 36 -6.98 -7.36 8.29
N TRP A 37 -6.61 -8.06 7.20
CA TRP A 37 -5.30 -8.70 7.08
C TRP A 37 -4.78 -8.72 5.65
N ILE A 38 -3.49 -8.43 5.50
CA ILE A 38 -2.71 -8.65 4.28
C ILE A 38 -1.29 -9.08 4.67
N ASN A 39 -0.60 -9.80 3.78
CA ASN A 39 0.76 -10.28 4.05
C ASN A 39 1.79 -9.14 4.09
N PHE A 40 2.96 -9.43 4.63
CA PHE A 40 4.05 -8.45 4.79
C PHE A 40 4.43 -7.72 3.49
N ARG A 41 4.50 -8.44 2.36
CA ARG A 41 4.92 -7.85 1.08
C ARG A 41 3.89 -6.87 0.55
N MET A 42 2.59 -7.18 0.70
CA MET A 42 1.51 -6.25 0.38
C MET A 42 1.57 -5.01 1.28
N ARG A 43 1.78 -5.17 2.60
CA ARG A 43 1.97 -4.04 3.53
C ARG A 43 3.13 -3.15 3.08
N ALA A 44 4.27 -3.77 2.78
CA ALA A 44 5.46 -3.04 2.35
C ALA A 44 5.25 -2.28 1.03
N MET A 45 4.58 -2.92 0.06
CA MET A 45 4.21 -2.29 -1.20
C MET A 45 3.28 -1.08 -0.99
N LEU A 46 2.25 -1.20 -0.15
CA LEU A 46 1.31 -0.09 0.10
C LEU A 46 1.99 1.15 0.67
N VAL A 47 2.88 0.97 1.66
CA VAL A 47 3.62 2.08 2.28
C VAL A 47 4.61 2.68 1.29
N SER A 48 5.39 1.84 0.61
CA SER A 48 6.36 2.27 -0.41
C SER A 48 5.67 3.04 -1.54
N PHE A 49 4.54 2.54 -2.03
CA PHE A 49 3.75 3.20 -3.08
C PHE A 49 3.26 4.58 -2.64
N ALA A 50 2.64 4.68 -1.46
CA ALA A 50 2.15 5.94 -0.94
C ALA A 50 3.28 6.97 -0.74
N CYS A 51 4.43 6.56 -0.21
CA CYS A 51 5.54 7.48 0.04
C CYS A 51 6.26 7.92 -1.25
N TYR A 52 6.49 7.02 -2.21
CA TYR A 52 7.35 7.32 -3.36
C TYR A 52 6.59 7.66 -4.65
N PHE A 53 5.37 7.14 -4.85
CA PHE A 53 4.56 7.46 -6.03
C PHE A 53 3.57 8.59 -5.74
N LEU A 54 2.92 8.55 -4.57
CA LEU A 54 1.92 9.57 -4.21
C LEU A 54 2.53 10.76 -3.45
N TRP A 55 3.77 10.65 -2.99
CA TRP A 55 4.47 11.65 -2.17
C TRP A 55 3.78 11.94 -0.83
N LEU A 56 3.14 10.91 -0.26
CA LEU A 56 2.44 11.01 1.02
C LEU A 56 3.37 10.75 2.21
N ASP A 57 3.16 11.53 3.27
CA ASP A 57 3.89 11.37 4.52
C ASP A 57 3.43 10.13 5.29
N TRP A 58 4.36 9.21 5.53
CA TRP A 58 4.14 7.96 6.28
C TRP A 58 3.50 8.19 7.65
N ARG A 59 3.76 9.32 8.30
CA ARG A 59 3.19 9.67 9.62
C ARG A 59 1.67 9.80 9.58
N ARG A 60 1.10 10.14 8.42
CA ARG A 60 -0.36 10.21 8.20
C ARG A 60 -0.94 8.88 7.71
N LEU A 61 -0.12 8.03 7.10
CA LEU A 61 -0.51 6.68 6.68
C LEU A 61 -0.66 5.73 7.87
N THR A 62 0.23 5.82 8.86
CA THR A 62 0.28 4.88 9.99
C THR A 62 -1.04 4.76 10.74
N PRO A 63 -1.73 5.84 11.15
CA PRO A 63 -2.96 5.71 11.93
C PRO A 63 -4.10 5.17 11.07
N ALA A 64 -4.11 5.48 9.77
CA ALA A 64 -5.13 4.99 8.85
C ALA A 64 -5.06 3.47 8.69
N MET A 65 -3.88 2.93 8.40
CA MET A 65 -3.72 1.47 8.28
C MET A 65 -3.81 0.76 9.63
N ALA A 66 -3.34 1.37 10.73
CA ALA A 66 -3.44 0.78 12.07
C ALA A 66 -4.89 0.42 12.44
N ARG A 67 -5.86 1.27 12.05
CA ARG A 67 -7.29 1.03 12.30
C ARG A 67 -7.88 -0.13 11.50
N LEU A 68 -7.21 -0.58 10.44
CA LEU A 68 -7.69 -1.67 9.59
C LEU A 68 -7.14 -3.03 10.01
N PHE A 69 -5.99 -3.09 10.69
CA PHE A 69 -5.35 -4.36 11.01
C PHE A 69 -5.94 -5.03 12.23
N LEU A 70 -6.37 -6.29 12.07
CA LEU A 70 -6.75 -7.16 13.20
C LEU A 70 -5.54 -7.59 14.03
N ASP A 71 -4.36 -7.65 13.40
CA ASP A 71 -3.08 -8.00 14.01
C ASP A 71 -2.21 -6.76 14.30
N TYR A 72 -2.85 -5.62 14.57
CA TYR A 72 -2.13 -4.39 14.88
C TYR A 72 -1.29 -4.54 16.14
N GLU A 73 0.02 -4.35 15.99
CA GLU A 73 0.96 -4.24 17.09
C GLU A 73 1.88 -3.04 16.82
N PRO A 74 1.89 -2.01 17.70
CA PRO A 74 2.63 -0.77 17.46
C PRO A 74 4.15 -0.97 17.31
N GLY A 75 4.75 -1.88 18.10
CA GLY A 75 6.18 -2.20 18.04
C GLY A 75 6.64 -2.79 16.71
N ILE A 76 5.73 -3.41 15.95
CA ILE A 76 5.97 -3.91 14.59
C ILE A 76 5.56 -2.87 13.55
N HIS A 77 4.40 -2.24 13.72
CA HIS A 77 3.79 -1.37 12.72
C HIS A 77 4.64 -0.12 12.42
N PHE A 78 5.05 0.63 13.44
CA PHE A 78 5.81 1.87 13.24
C PHE A 78 7.20 1.61 12.62
N PRO A 79 8.02 0.66 13.10
CA PRO A 79 9.31 0.38 12.49
C PRO A 79 9.20 -0.12 11.04
N GLN A 80 8.17 -0.92 10.73
CA GLN A 80 7.93 -1.35 9.35
C GLN A 80 7.64 -0.15 8.44
N PHE A 81 6.78 0.78 8.86
CA PHE A 81 6.50 1.99 8.07
C PHE A 81 7.75 2.86 7.88
N GLN A 82 8.53 3.07 8.93
CA GLN A 82 9.78 3.82 8.83
C GLN A 82 10.77 3.17 7.86
N MET A 83 10.88 1.83 7.89
CA MET A 83 11.72 1.08 6.98
C MET A 83 11.27 1.28 5.53
N GLN A 84 9.98 1.16 5.24
CA GLN A 84 9.47 1.26 3.86
C GLN A 84 9.38 2.71 3.35
N ALA A 85 9.29 3.69 4.25
CA ALA A 85 9.40 5.11 3.93
C ALA A 85 10.86 5.58 3.75
N GLY A 86 11.85 4.71 4.01
CA GLY A 86 13.27 5.03 3.89
C GLY A 86 13.79 5.98 4.97
N THR A 87 13.13 6.08 6.13
CA THR A 87 13.50 7.04 7.20
C THR A 87 14.46 6.47 8.23
N THR A 88 14.75 5.17 8.17
CA THR A 88 15.68 4.50 9.10
C THR A 88 17.15 4.80 8.80
N GLY A 89 17.50 5.17 7.56
CA GLY A 89 18.89 5.42 7.15
C GLY A 89 19.80 4.19 7.11
N ILE A 90 19.28 2.99 7.37
CA ILE A 90 20.05 1.73 7.48
C ILE A 90 20.04 0.95 6.16
N ASN A 91 18.93 1.00 5.41
CA ASN A 91 18.74 0.23 4.18
C ASN A 91 18.62 1.16 2.97
N ALA A 92 19.03 0.67 1.80
CA ALA A 92 18.69 1.33 0.53
C ALA A 92 17.16 1.45 0.39
N ASN A 93 16.71 2.56 -0.21
CA ASN A 93 15.28 2.78 -0.47
C ASN A 93 14.70 1.62 -1.29
N ARG A 94 13.73 0.90 -0.71
CA ARG A 94 13.03 -0.20 -1.39
C ARG A 94 11.73 0.32 -1.99
N ILE A 95 11.79 0.66 -3.27
CA ILE A 95 10.63 1.04 -4.06
C ILE A 95 10.03 -0.23 -4.67
N TYR A 96 8.81 -0.57 -4.26
CA TYR A 96 8.10 -1.72 -4.82
C TYR A 96 7.38 -1.30 -6.10
N SER A 97 7.61 -2.02 -7.19
CA SER A 97 6.83 -1.85 -8.43
C SER A 97 5.55 -2.67 -8.34
N PRO A 98 4.35 -2.05 -8.37
CA PRO A 98 3.08 -2.77 -8.37
C PRO A 98 2.97 -3.74 -9.56
N ALA A 99 3.43 -3.33 -10.74
CA ALA A 99 3.41 -4.18 -11.93
C ALA A 99 4.26 -5.45 -11.76
N LYS A 100 5.44 -5.34 -11.14
CA LYS A 100 6.27 -6.50 -10.83
C LYS A 100 5.60 -7.42 -9.81
N GLN A 101 4.87 -6.86 -8.83
CA GLN A 101 4.11 -7.65 -7.87
C GLN A 101 3.00 -8.47 -8.53
N VAL A 102 2.32 -7.91 -9.52
CA VAL A 102 1.35 -8.67 -10.34
C VAL A 102 2.05 -9.83 -11.05
N MET A 103 3.11 -9.55 -11.82
CA MET A 103 3.80 -10.58 -12.59
C MET A 103 4.35 -11.72 -11.73
N ASP A 104 4.92 -11.40 -10.56
CA ASP A 104 5.58 -12.38 -9.70
C ASP A 104 4.59 -13.16 -8.82
N HIS A 105 3.42 -12.60 -8.48
CA HIS A 105 2.55 -13.14 -7.41
C HIS A 105 1.06 -13.25 -7.76
N ASP A 106 0.59 -12.62 -8.84
CA ASP A 106 -0.78 -12.74 -9.33
C ASP A 106 -0.81 -12.78 -10.88
N PRO A 107 -0.08 -13.72 -11.53
CA PRO A 107 0.09 -13.74 -12.98
C PRO A 107 -1.21 -13.98 -13.76
N HIS A 108 -2.27 -14.45 -13.09
CA HIS A 108 -3.60 -14.67 -13.65
C HIS A 108 -4.64 -13.66 -13.14
N GLY A 109 -4.20 -12.62 -12.44
CA GLY A 109 -5.07 -11.57 -11.90
C GLY A 109 -6.16 -12.07 -10.94
N VAL A 110 -6.02 -13.26 -10.34
CA VAL A 110 -7.05 -13.88 -9.50
C VAL A 110 -7.28 -13.03 -8.25
N PHE A 111 -6.21 -12.56 -7.62
CA PHE A 111 -6.31 -11.71 -6.45
C PHE A 111 -6.88 -10.33 -6.80
N ILE A 112 -6.39 -9.72 -7.90
CA ILE A 112 -6.89 -8.44 -8.36
C ILE A 112 -8.39 -8.49 -8.66
N ARG A 113 -8.85 -9.43 -9.51
CA ARG A 113 -10.27 -9.53 -9.90
C ARG A 113 -11.18 -9.78 -8.70
N LYS A 114 -10.71 -10.51 -7.68
CA LYS A 114 -11.47 -10.75 -6.45
C LYS A 114 -11.80 -9.45 -5.71
N TYR A 115 -10.87 -8.50 -5.65
CA TYR A 115 -11.04 -7.27 -4.86
C TYR A 115 -11.31 -6.02 -5.71
N VAL A 116 -11.09 -6.11 -7.03
CA VAL A 116 -11.32 -5.07 -8.03
C VAL A 116 -12.22 -5.67 -9.13
N PRO A 117 -13.50 -5.95 -8.82
CA PRO A 117 -14.40 -6.66 -9.73
C PRO A 117 -14.67 -5.90 -11.04
N GLU A 118 -14.47 -4.58 -11.07
CA GLU A 118 -14.53 -3.80 -12.30
C GLU A 118 -13.48 -4.22 -13.36
N LEU A 119 -12.47 -5.01 -12.98
CA LEU A 119 -11.46 -5.58 -13.87
C LEU A 119 -11.70 -7.06 -14.22
N GLU A 120 -12.83 -7.66 -13.83
CA GLU A 120 -13.11 -9.09 -14.01
C GLU A 120 -13.00 -9.54 -15.48
N MET A 121 -13.32 -8.66 -16.44
CA MET A 121 -13.30 -8.95 -17.88
C MET A 121 -11.99 -8.56 -18.58
N VAL A 122 -11.01 -8.02 -17.86
CA VAL A 122 -9.72 -7.62 -18.43
C VAL A 122 -8.88 -8.89 -18.68
N PRO A 123 -8.22 -9.06 -19.83
CA PRO A 123 -7.30 -10.19 -20.04
C PRO A 123 -6.15 -10.20 -19.01
N ASP A 124 -5.52 -11.36 -18.83
CA ASP A 124 -4.32 -11.50 -18.01
C ASP A 124 -3.15 -10.62 -18.51
#